data_AF-A0A950VPJ8-F1
#
_entry.id   AF-A0A950VPJ8-F1
#
_cell.length_a   1.000
_cell.length_b   1.000
_cell.length_c   1.000
_cell.angle_alpha   90.00
_cell.angle_beta   90.00
_cell.angle_gamma   90.00
#
_symmetry.space_group_name_H-M   'P 1'
#
loop_
_entity.id
_entity.type
_entity.pdbx_description
1 polymer ?
#
loop_
_entity_poly.entity_id
_entity_poly.type
_entity_poly.pdbx_seq_one_letter_code
_entity_poly.pdbx_strand_id
1 'polypeptide(L)'
;MRVVACLASRLASVVVLLAVASRPGYAAPAVTPLLLTGQVAVGIYQQALPNDVSKLTSYEQAAGQHVAIVHWYAVWGGWKSAFSESDLDAVAERDSIPLITWEPWTGDAASTPDPEWSLRRAILSGRSDAYIESWARGLAEYGRPVLLRFAQEMNDQPAYPWAVGVNGNTAEDYVAAWRHVHAIFTRWHADNVQWVWNPNDLGDAPASTYAEVYRSVYPGDDVVDWLGLDVFNTGPELNWGRPAWASFSDILAQPYAAISSLSDRPVILPEVGSTETGGSKATWLSSALTSELASFPRVRAVVWFDVQKEQPWNLDSSPASMQAWLRTLSQLGARQAAARAPEDP
;
A
#
# COMPACT_ATOMS: atom_id res chain seq x y z
N MET A 1 -59.38 44.06 -11.47
CA MET A 1 -58.48 43.04 -10.89
C MET A 1 -57.22 43.01 -11.73
N ARG A 2 -56.11 43.48 -11.16
CA ARG A 2 -54.69 43.43 -11.59
C ARG A 2 -54.30 43.81 -13.04
N VAL A 3 -53.63 44.96 -13.07
CA VAL A 3 -52.81 45.57 -14.12
C VAL A 3 -51.74 44.62 -14.66
N VAL A 4 -51.57 44.56 -15.98
CA VAL A 4 -50.34 44.07 -16.63
C VAL A 4 -49.92 45.14 -17.64
N ALA A 5 -48.95 45.96 -17.24
CA ALA A 5 -48.31 46.95 -18.09
C ALA A 5 -46.92 46.43 -18.46
N CYS A 6 -46.69 46.24 -19.76
CA CYS A 6 -45.38 46.08 -20.35
C CYS A 6 -44.53 47.32 -20.07
N LEU A 7 -43.36 47.13 -19.45
CA LEU A 7 -42.25 48.06 -19.56
C LEU A 7 -40.97 47.28 -19.82
N ALA A 8 -40.41 47.53 -21.00
CA ALA A 8 -39.09 47.10 -21.40
C ALA A 8 -38.04 47.90 -20.63
N SER A 9 -37.24 47.22 -19.81
CA SER A 9 -36.06 47.78 -19.16
C SER A 9 -34.80 47.13 -19.75
N ARG A 10 -33.94 47.97 -20.33
CA ARG A 10 -32.62 47.63 -20.87
C ARG A 10 -31.73 47.03 -19.76
N LEU A 11 -31.21 45.83 -19.97
CA LEU A 11 -30.15 45.24 -19.15
C LEU A 11 -28.83 45.35 -19.90
N ALA A 12 -27.88 46.07 -19.30
CA ALA A 12 -26.50 46.17 -19.75
C ALA A 12 -25.80 44.82 -19.55
N SER A 13 -25.15 44.32 -20.60
CA SER A 13 -24.30 43.15 -20.55
C SER A 13 -23.04 43.45 -19.74
N VAL A 14 -22.94 42.87 -18.53
CA VAL A 14 -21.67 42.79 -17.80
C VAL A 14 -20.96 41.52 -18.27
N VAL A 15 -19.99 41.68 -19.16
CA VAL A 15 -19.04 40.61 -19.50
C VAL A 15 -18.03 40.54 -18.36
N VAL A 16 -18.19 39.57 -17.47
CA VAL A 16 -17.15 39.22 -16.50
C VAL A 16 -16.12 38.37 -17.23
N LEU A 17 -15.00 38.98 -17.62
CA LEU A 17 -13.80 38.22 -17.99
C LEU A 17 -13.27 37.55 -16.72
N LEU A 18 -13.57 36.26 -16.54
CA LEU A 18 -12.83 35.41 -15.62
C LEU A 18 -11.45 35.18 -16.22
N ALA A 19 -10.47 35.94 -15.73
CA ALA A 19 -9.07 35.60 -15.93
C ALA A 19 -8.81 34.24 -15.25
N VAL A 20 -8.67 33.19 -16.05
CA VAL A 20 -8.11 31.92 -15.58
C VAL A 20 -6.65 32.19 -15.28
N ALA A 21 -6.35 32.50 -14.01
CA ALA A 21 -4.99 32.48 -13.53
C ALA A 21 -4.53 31.01 -13.57
N SER A 22 -3.73 30.66 -14.58
CA SER A 22 -2.93 29.44 -14.58
C SER A 22 -2.04 29.47 -13.35
N ARG A 23 -2.42 28.72 -12.30
CA ARG A 23 -1.59 28.57 -11.10
C ARG A 23 -0.31 27.82 -11.49
N PRO A 24 0.87 28.25 -11.01
CA PRO A 24 2.10 27.50 -11.18
C PRO A 24 1.93 26.09 -10.57
N GLY A 25 2.49 25.08 -11.24
CA GLY A 25 2.39 23.67 -10.86
C GLY A 25 2.63 23.46 -9.37
N TYR A 26 1.65 22.87 -8.70
CA TYR A 26 1.70 22.55 -7.28
C TYR A 26 2.64 21.36 -7.11
N ALA A 27 3.78 21.57 -6.45
CA ALA A 27 4.64 20.48 -6.02
C ALA A 27 3.96 19.82 -4.80
N ALA A 28 3.56 18.55 -4.94
CA ALA A 28 3.11 17.74 -3.81
C ALA A 28 4.16 17.79 -2.67
N PRO A 29 3.76 17.80 -1.39
CA PRO A 29 4.71 17.60 -0.31
C PRO A 29 5.33 16.22 -0.50
N ALA A 30 6.60 16.24 -0.87
CA ALA A 30 7.31 15.05 -1.28
C ALA A 30 7.56 14.17 -0.04
N VAL A 31 6.85 13.04 0.08
CA VAL A 31 7.32 11.87 0.87
C VAL A 31 8.53 11.24 0.18
N THR A 32 8.70 11.57 -1.10
CA THR A 32 9.78 11.14 -1.98
C THR A 32 11.18 11.36 -1.37
N PRO A 33 11.58 12.46 -0.72
CA PRO A 33 12.96 12.63 -0.22
C PRO A 33 13.30 11.66 0.91
N LEU A 34 12.33 11.29 1.77
CA LEU A 34 12.58 10.39 2.90
C LEU A 34 12.80 8.94 2.46
N LEU A 35 12.19 8.54 1.33
CA LEU A 35 12.28 7.21 0.75
C LEU A 35 13.21 7.14 -0.49
N LEU A 36 13.75 8.27 -0.96
CA LEU A 36 14.65 8.36 -2.13
C LEU A 36 16.13 8.53 -1.76
N THR A 37 16.54 8.37 -0.51
CA THR A 37 17.97 8.44 -0.09
C THR A 37 18.83 7.27 -0.61
N GLY A 38 18.41 6.58 -1.69
CA GLY A 38 19.06 5.40 -2.24
C GLY A 38 18.99 4.15 -1.35
N GLN A 39 18.33 4.24 -0.20
CA GLN A 39 18.25 3.18 0.80
C GLN A 39 16.82 2.67 0.94
N VAL A 40 16.68 1.36 1.12
CA VAL A 40 15.40 0.71 1.29
C VAL A 40 14.88 0.94 2.71
N ALA A 41 13.68 1.48 2.83
CA ALA A 41 12.94 1.58 4.09
C ALA A 41 12.46 0.20 4.52
N VAL A 42 12.68 -0.14 5.80
CA VAL A 42 12.17 -1.39 6.38
C VAL A 42 10.95 -1.06 7.23
N GLY A 43 9.88 -1.79 7.02
CA GLY A 43 8.65 -1.71 7.79
C GLY A 43 8.22 -3.04 8.36
N ILE A 44 7.12 -3.01 9.10
CA ILE A 44 6.54 -4.19 9.71
C ILE A 44 5.02 -4.07 9.85
N TYR A 45 4.36 -5.20 9.67
CA TYR A 45 2.97 -5.43 10.06
C TYR A 45 2.92 -6.43 11.21
N GLN A 46 2.11 -6.13 12.22
CA GLN A 46 1.71 -7.07 13.27
C GLN A 46 0.21 -6.91 13.48
N GLN A 47 -0.48 -8.01 13.78
CA GLN A 47 -1.94 -8.01 13.92
C GLN A 47 -2.48 -7.00 14.96
N ALA A 48 -1.69 -6.69 15.99
CA ALA A 48 -2.08 -5.75 17.03
C ALA A 48 -1.84 -4.27 16.68
N LEU A 49 -1.12 -3.97 15.59
CA LEU A 49 -0.86 -2.60 15.18
C LEU A 49 -2.12 -1.95 14.59
N PRO A 50 -2.32 -0.63 14.80
CA PRO A 50 -1.48 0.27 15.59
C PRO A 50 -1.88 0.33 17.08
N ASN A 51 -2.85 -0.46 17.54
CA ASN A 51 -3.36 -0.42 18.92
C ASN A 51 -2.33 -0.80 19.98
N ASP A 52 -1.45 -1.74 19.67
CA ASP A 52 -0.39 -2.18 20.57
C ASP A 52 0.94 -2.24 19.82
N VAL A 53 1.83 -1.32 20.19
CA VAL A 53 3.18 -1.19 19.64
C VAL A 53 4.24 -1.85 20.52
N SER A 54 3.87 -2.58 21.58
CA SER A 54 4.81 -3.13 22.57
C SER A 54 5.76 -4.17 21.97
N LYS A 55 5.24 -5.06 21.12
CA LYS A 55 6.02 -6.08 20.41
C LYS A 55 7.05 -5.42 19.49
N LEU A 56 6.60 -4.47 18.66
CA LEU A 56 7.48 -3.68 17.81
C LEU A 56 8.54 -2.91 18.62
N THR A 57 8.12 -2.25 19.70
CA THR A 57 9.03 -1.51 20.59
C THR A 57 10.12 -2.41 21.16
N SER A 58 9.79 -3.65 21.52
CA SER A 58 10.77 -4.64 21.99
C SER A 58 11.77 -5.02 20.90
N TYR A 59 11.33 -5.17 19.65
CA TYR A 59 12.20 -5.49 18.52
C TYR A 59 13.17 -4.33 18.21
N GLU A 60 12.66 -3.11 18.18
CA GLU A 60 13.48 -1.92 17.90
C GLU A 60 14.48 -1.64 19.02
N GLN A 61 14.09 -1.78 20.29
CA GLN A 61 15.00 -1.66 21.43
C GLN A 61 16.13 -2.70 21.36
N ALA A 62 15.80 -3.95 21.00
CA ALA A 62 16.78 -5.00 20.85
C ALA A 62 17.71 -4.80 19.63
N ALA A 63 17.21 -4.18 18.55
CA ALA A 63 18.01 -3.86 17.36
C ALA A 63 18.79 -2.54 17.48
N GLY A 64 18.36 -1.64 18.37
CA GLY A 64 18.85 -0.26 18.45
C GLY A 64 18.45 0.59 17.24
N GLN A 65 17.35 0.25 16.56
CA GLN A 65 16.92 0.91 15.33
C GLN A 65 15.39 0.84 15.16
N HIS A 66 14.76 1.96 14.80
CA HIS A 66 13.33 2.04 14.49
C HIS A 66 13.04 1.55 13.06
N VAL A 67 11.86 0.98 12.85
CA VAL A 67 11.36 0.76 11.49
C VAL A 67 10.92 2.09 10.88
N ALA A 68 10.96 2.20 9.55
CA ALA A 68 10.54 3.39 8.83
C ALA A 68 9.04 3.38 8.47
N ILE A 69 8.42 2.20 8.43
CA ILE A 69 7.01 2.03 8.06
C ILE A 69 6.32 1.12 9.08
N VAL A 70 5.16 1.56 9.57
CA VAL A 70 4.26 0.73 10.36
C VAL A 70 3.00 0.48 9.56
N HIS A 71 2.71 -0.79 9.32
CA HIS A 71 1.58 -1.24 8.51
C HIS A 71 0.45 -1.76 9.39
N TRP A 72 -0.79 -1.47 9.01
CA TRP A 72 -1.99 -2.15 9.50
C TRP A 72 -3.09 -2.21 8.43
N TYR A 73 -4.13 -3.00 8.72
CA TYR A 73 -5.33 -3.14 7.88
C TYR A 73 -6.50 -2.38 8.47
N ALA A 74 -7.23 -1.68 7.61
CA ALA A 74 -8.49 -1.00 7.90
C ALA A 74 -9.59 -1.54 6.98
N VAL A 75 -10.60 -2.14 7.59
CA VAL A 75 -11.68 -2.86 6.91
C VAL A 75 -12.95 -2.02 6.97
N TRP A 76 -13.55 -1.71 5.82
CA TRP A 76 -14.60 -0.69 5.71
C TRP A 76 -15.84 -0.99 6.57
N GLY A 77 -16.23 -2.25 6.64
CA GLY A 77 -17.35 -2.73 7.45
C GLY A 77 -16.94 -3.36 8.78
N GLY A 78 -15.67 -3.26 9.18
CA GLY A 78 -15.12 -4.06 10.27
C GLY A 78 -14.03 -3.36 11.08
N TRP A 79 -12.96 -4.10 11.37
CA TRP A 79 -11.84 -3.63 12.19
C TRP A 79 -11.22 -2.36 11.60
N LYS A 80 -11.03 -1.33 12.44
CA LYS A 80 -10.48 -0.03 12.03
C LYS A 80 -11.26 0.62 10.87
N SER A 81 -12.58 0.40 10.80
CA SER A 81 -13.45 1.04 9.82
C SER A 81 -13.42 2.58 9.91
N ALA A 82 -13.55 3.15 11.11
CA ALA A 82 -13.54 4.59 11.28
C ALA A 82 -12.12 5.16 11.21
N PHE A 83 -11.95 6.29 10.52
CA PHE A 83 -10.72 7.08 10.58
C PHE A 83 -10.42 7.47 12.04
N SER A 84 -9.14 7.41 12.41
CA SER A 84 -8.65 7.70 13.75
C SER A 84 -7.30 8.39 13.66
N GLU A 85 -7.24 9.67 14.03
CA GLU A 85 -5.98 10.42 14.06
C GLU A 85 -5.01 9.83 15.10
N SER A 86 -5.52 9.33 16.23
CA SER A 86 -4.67 8.70 17.26
C SER A 86 -3.96 7.44 16.78
N ASP A 87 -4.54 6.72 15.80
CA ASP A 87 -3.88 5.56 15.19
C ASP A 87 -2.68 5.98 14.35
N LEU A 88 -2.81 7.11 13.65
CA LEU A 88 -1.73 7.70 12.84
C LEU A 88 -0.64 8.27 13.76
N ASP A 89 -1.03 8.95 14.84
CA ASP A 89 -0.10 9.50 15.82
C ASP A 89 0.72 8.40 16.50
N ALA A 90 0.11 7.27 16.87
CA ALA A 90 0.84 6.14 17.47
C ALA A 90 1.99 5.62 16.58
N VAL A 91 1.85 5.73 15.26
CA VAL A 91 2.92 5.42 14.30
C VAL A 91 3.91 6.56 14.21
N ALA A 92 3.40 7.78 14.12
CA ALA A 92 4.18 8.93 13.73
C ALA A 92 4.96 9.58 14.89
N GLU A 93 4.63 9.25 16.14
CA GLU A 93 5.45 9.46 17.35
C GLU A 93 6.76 8.64 17.34
N ARG A 94 6.86 7.66 16.43
CA ARG A 94 8.01 6.76 16.26
C ARG A 94 8.86 7.14 15.03
N ASP A 95 8.63 8.32 14.48
CA ASP A 95 9.19 8.79 13.20
C ASP A 95 8.97 7.80 12.03
N SER A 96 7.93 6.97 12.12
CA SER A 96 7.52 6.03 11.09
C SER A 96 6.42 6.61 10.19
N ILE A 97 6.33 6.10 8.96
CA ILE A 97 5.25 6.41 8.02
C ILE A 97 4.15 5.33 8.14
N PRO A 98 2.88 5.73 8.33
CA PRO A 98 1.73 4.84 8.22
C PRO A 98 1.62 4.20 6.83
N LEU A 99 1.53 2.87 6.77
CA LEU A 99 0.98 2.15 5.62
C LEU A 99 -0.36 1.53 6.01
N ILE A 100 -1.42 1.90 5.30
CA ILE A 100 -2.78 1.43 5.58
C ILE A 100 -3.24 0.58 4.41
N THR A 101 -3.41 -0.72 4.61
CA THR A 101 -4.18 -1.53 3.67
C THR A 101 -5.67 -1.29 3.93
N TRP A 102 -6.37 -0.73 2.94
CA TRP A 102 -7.75 -0.28 3.10
C TRP A 102 -8.70 -1.13 2.27
N GLU A 103 -9.44 -2.00 2.96
CA GLU A 103 -10.14 -3.12 2.35
C GLU A 103 -11.66 -2.90 2.30
N PRO A 104 -12.28 -2.87 1.11
CA PRO A 104 -13.70 -2.59 0.95
C PRO A 104 -14.58 -3.82 1.22
N TRP A 105 -14.64 -4.27 2.48
CA TRP A 105 -15.47 -5.39 2.95
C TRP A 105 -15.71 -5.36 4.47
N THR A 106 -16.35 -6.39 5.04
CA THR A 106 -16.53 -6.54 6.49
C THR A 106 -15.39 -7.26 7.21
N GLY A 107 -14.46 -7.90 6.49
CA GLY A 107 -13.37 -8.69 7.09
C GLY A 107 -13.74 -10.14 7.39
N ASP A 108 -15.00 -10.52 7.18
CA ASP A 108 -15.45 -11.89 7.36
C ASP A 108 -15.07 -12.71 6.13
N ALA A 109 -14.00 -13.50 6.24
CA ALA A 109 -13.60 -14.47 5.25
C ALA A 109 -14.65 -15.60 5.15
N ALA A 110 -15.75 -15.32 4.46
CA ALA A 110 -16.75 -16.32 4.11
C ALA A 110 -16.26 -17.16 2.92
N SER A 111 -16.72 -18.42 2.84
CA SER A 111 -16.45 -19.30 1.69
C SER A 111 -17.02 -18.77 0.37
N THR A 112 -17.92 -17.80 0.44
CA THR A 112 -18.43 -17.04 -0.71
C THR A 112 -18.37 -15.56 -0.35
N PRO A 113 -17.56 -14.75 -1.07
CA PRO A 113 -17.45 -13.32 -0.79
C PRO A 113 -18.81 -12.61 -0.95
N ASP A 114 -19.18 -11.77 0.02
CA ASP A 114 -20.48 -11.10 0.02
C ASP A 114 -20.62 -10.16 -1.21
N PRO A 115 -21.64 -10.39 -2.08
CA PRO A 115 -21.85 -9.59 -3.28
C PRO A 115 -22.17 -8.12 -3.00
N GLU A 116 -22.61 -7.77 -1.80
CA GLU A 116 -22.84 -6.36 -1.41
C GLU A 116 -21.54 -5.55 -1.38
N TRP A 117 -20.40 -6.24 -1.27
CA TRP A 117 -19.05 -5.66 -1.33
C TRP A 117 -18.39 -5.77 -2.72
N SER A 118 -19.15 -6.13 -3.75
CA SER A 118 -18.69 -5.98 -5.14
C SER A 118 -18.40 -4.52 -5.47
N LEU A 119 -17.47 -4.29 -6.41
CA LEU A 119 -17.05 -2.95 -6.81
C LEU A 119 -18.24 -2.09 -7.27
N ARG A 120 -19.14 -2.68 -8.07
CA ARG A 120 -20.33 -2.01 -8.59
C ARG A 120 -21.29 -1.57 -7.49
N ARG A 121 -21.48 -2.39 -6.46
CA ARG A 121 -22.47 -2.13 -5.40
C ARG A 121 -21.92 -1.27 -4.28
N ALA A 122 -20.70 -1.55 -3.82
CA ALA A 122 -20.10 -0.85 -2.69
C ALA A 122 -19.50 0.50 -3.08
N ILE A 123 -18.90 0.61 -4.27
CA ILE A 123 -18.10 1.78 -4.65
C ILE A 123 -18.75 2.54 -5.81
N LEU A 124 -18.90 1.91 -6.98
CA LEU A 124 -19.33 2.62 -8.21
C LEU A 124 -20.79 3.10 -8.17
N SER A 125 -21.61 2.58 -7.25
CA SER A 125 -22.97 3.07 -6.99
C SER A 125 -23.01 4.38 -6.20
N GLY A 126 -21.87 4.79 -5.62
CA GLY A 126 -21.78 5.88 -4.65
C GLY A 126 -22.17 5.51 -3.22
N ARG A 127 -22.53 4.25 -2.95
CA ARG A 127 -23.00 3.80 -1.62
C ARG A 127 -22.03 4.11 -0.49
N SER A 128 -20.73 4.00 -0.75
CA SER A 128 -19.69 4.23 0.26
C SER A 128 -19.08 5.64 0.20
N ASP A 129 -19.61 6.56 -0.62
CA ASP A 129 -18.99 7.87 -0.82
C ASP A 129 -18.88 8.67 0.48
N ALA A 130 -19.92 8.69 1.31
CA ALA A 130 -19.87 9.37 2.60
C ALA A 130 -18.79 8.79 3.55
N TYR A 131 -18.58 7.46 3.48
CA TYR A 131 -17.52 6.79 4.23
C TYR A 131 -16.13 7.18 3.70
N ILE A 132 -15.94 7.13 2.38
CA ILE A 132 -14.68 7.50 1.71
C ILE A 132 -14.36 8.98 1.97
N GLU A 133 -15.36 9.87 1.90
CA GLU A 133 -15.22 11.29 2.20
C GLU A 133 -14.78 11.52 3.66
N SER A 134 -15.26 10.71 4.60
CA SER A 134 -14.84 10.82 6.01
C SER A 134 -13.35 10.53 6.20
N TRP A 135 -12.82 9.53 5.49
CA TRP A 135 -11.39 9.19 5.47
C TRP A 135 -10.55 10.23 4.74
N ALA A 136 -11.00 10.64 3.55
CA ALA A 136 -10.33 11.66 2.75
C ALA A 136 -10.17 12.97 3.54
N ARG A 137 -11.24 13.43 4.20
CA ARG A 137 -11.21 14.62 5.06
C ARG A 137 -10.28 14.43 6.25
N GLY A 138 -10.38 13.31 6.96
CA GLY A 138 -9.53 13.03 8.13
C GLY A 138 -8.04 13.00 7.77
N LEU A 139 -7.68 12.34 6.67
CA LEU A 139 -6.30 12.28 6.19
C LEU A 139 -5.79 13.64 5.70
N ALA A 140 -6.63 14.43 5.04
CA ALA A 140 -6.29 15.81 4.65
C ALA A 140 -6.04 16.71 5.89
N GLU A 141 -6.88 16.59 6.92
CA GLU A 141 -6.72 17.30 8.19
C GLU A 141 -5.44 16.88 8.93
N TYR A 142 -5.10 15.58 8.91
CA TYR A 142 -3.86 15.05 9.50
C TYR A 142 -2.60 15.62 8.85
N GLY A 143 -2.60 15.80 7.52
CA GLY A 143 -1.58 16.57 6.78
C GLY A 143 -0.15 15.99 6.73
N ARG A 144 0.14 14.90 7.45
CA ARG A 144 1.44 14.20 7.42
C ARG A 144 1.43 13.03 6.42
N PRO A 145 2.60 12.57 5.95
CA PRO A 145 2.70 11.46 5.00
C PRO A 145 1.94 10.19 5.42
N VAL A 146 1.16 9.62 4.51
CA VAL A 146 0.49 8.32 4.67
C VAL A 146 0.58 7.53 3.36
N LEU A 147 0.94 6.26 3.43
CA LEU A 147 0.82 5.31 2.32
C LEU A 147 -0.55 4.60 2.43
N LEU A 148 -1.37 4.65 1.38
CA LEU A 148 -2.68 4.03 1.34
C LEU A 148 -2.71 2.95 0.25
N ARG A 149 -2.84 1.69 0.66
CA ARG A 149 -2.94 0.52 -0.22
C ARG A 149 -4.40 0.08 -0.31
N PHE A 150 -5.13 0.70 -1.22
CA PHE A 150 -6.56 0.48 -1.41
C PHE A 150 -6.83 -0.78 -2.25
N ALA A 151 -7.74 -1.64 -1.79
CA ALA A 151 -8.25 -2.79 -2.53
C ALA A 151 -7.14 -3.60 -3.24
N GLN A 152 -6.21 -4.11 -2.44
CA GLN A 152 -5.02 -4.85 -2.88
C GLN A 152 -5.39 -6.21 -3.48
N GLU A 153 -4.40 -6.82 -4.15
CA GLU A 153 -4.45 -8.18 -4.68
C GLU A 153 -5.73 -8.45 -5.50
N MET A 154 -6.12 -7.48 -6.31
CA MET A 154 -7.39 -7.48 -7.02
C MET A 154 -7.49 -8.51 -8.15
N ASN A 155 -6.36 -9.13 -8.55
CA ASN A 155 -6.30 -10.22 -9.51
C ASN A 155 -6.08 -11.55 -8.79
N ASP A 156 -6.64 -12.64 -9.32
CA ASP A 156 -6.41 -14.01 -8.86
C ASP A 156 -6.59 -14.22 -7.33
N GLN A 157 -7.50 -13.47 -6.70
CA GLN A 157 -7.86 -13.63 -5.29
C GLN A 157 -9.36 -13.88 -5.11
N PRO A 158 -9.82 -15.14 -5.19
CA PRO A 158 -11.24 -15.46 -5.12
C PRO A 158 -11.88 -15.19 -3.76
N ALA A 159 -11.06 -14.96 -2.72
CA ALA A 159 -11.55 -14.63 -1.37
C ALA A 159 -11.94 -13.15 -1.22
N TYR A 160 -11.46 -12.26 -2.09
CA TYR A 160 -11.73 -10.83 -1.98
C TYR A 160 -12.96 -10.41 -2.78
N PRO A 161 -13.97 -9.78 -2.16
CA PRO A 161 -15.20 -9.39 -2.85
C PRO A 161 -14.99 -8.29 -3.90
N TRP A 162 -13.85 -7.60 -3.87
CA TRP A 162 -13.44 -6.60 -4.86
C TRP A 162 -12.58 -7.18 -6.00
N ALA A 163 -12.16 -8.43 -5.93
CA ALA A 163 -11.28 -9.02 -6.95
C ALA A 163 -12.01 -9.21 -8.29
N VAL A 164 -11.26 -9.12 -9.38
CA VAL A 164 -11.73 -9.38 -10.74
C VAL A 164 -12.21 -10.82 -10.86
N GLY A 165 -13.38 -11.01 -11.48
CA GLY A 165 -14.03 -12.31 -11.62
C GLY A 165 -14.85 -12.74 -10.39
N VAL A 166 -14.70 -12.08 -9.24
CA VAL A 166 -15.55 -12.30 -8.06
C VAL A 166 -16.77 -11.39 -8.13
N ASN A 167 -17.95 -11.91 -7.79
CA ASN A 167 -19.21 -11.13 -7.75
C ASN A 167 -19.54 -10.33 -9.04
N GLY A 168 -19.02 -10.78 -10.19
CA GLY A 168 -19.21 -10.11 -11.48
C GLY A 168 -18.35 -8.87 -11.71
N ASN A 169 -17.34 -8.61 -10.86
CA ASN A 169 -16.37 -7.54 -11.05
C ASN A 169 -15.54 -7.78 -12.32
N THR A 170 -15.34 -6.74 -13.12
CA THR A 170 -14.39 -6.75 -14.25
C THR A 170 -13.12 -5.95 -13.93
N ALA A 171 -12.10 -6.07 -14.78
CA ALA A 171 -10.91 -5.25 -14.68
C ALA A 171 -11.24 -3.75 -14.86
N GLU A 172 -12.18 -3.42 -15.75
CA GLU A 172 -12.67 -2.05 -15.91
C GLU A 172 -13.39 -1.54 -14.65
N ASP A 173 -14.16 -2.41 -13.96
CA ASP A 173 -14.78 -2.04 -12.70
C ASP A 173 -13.73 -1.70 -11.63
N TYR A 174 -12.62 -2.44 -11.58
CA TYR A 174 -11.53 -2.16 -10.65
C TYR A 174 -10.87 -0.81 -10.93
N VAL A 175 -10.51 -0.56 -12.20
CA VAL A 175 -9.93 0.72 -12.61
C VAL A 175 -10.88 1.88 -12.33
N ALA A 176 -12.17 1.72 -12.63
CA ALA A 176 -13.18 2.73 -12.35
C ALA A 176 -13.34 2.98 -10.84
N ALA A 177 -13.33 1.93 -10.02
CA ALA A 177 -13.48 2.04 -8.57
C ALA A 177 -12.27 2.75 -7.95
N TRP A 178 -11.04 2.39 -8.36
CA TRP A 178 -9.83 3.09 -7.95
C TRP A 178 -9.92 4.59 -8.24
N ARG A 179 -10.23 4.96 -9.48
CA ARG A 179 -10.29 6.36 -9.90
C ARG A 179 -11.41 7.13 -9.22
N HIS A 180 -12.54 6.47 -8.93
CA HIS A 180 -13.64 7.06 -8.14
C HIS A 180 -13.20 7.42 -6.72
N VAL A 181 -12.58 6.48 -6.01
CA VAL A 181 -12.07 6.71 -4.64
C VAL A 181 -10.98 7.78 -4.64
N HIS A 182 -10.03 7.73 -5.56
CA HIS A 182 -8.98 8.76 -5.70
C HIS A 182 -9.56 10.15 -5.97
N ALA A 183 -10.59 10.25 -6.83
CA ALA A 183 -11.26 11.52 -7.12
C ALA A 183 -11.90 12.12 -5.85
N ILE A 184 -12.45 11.29 -4.96
CA ILE A 184 -12.98 11.75 -3.67
C ILE A 184 -11.87 12.38 -2.82
N PHE A 185 -10.71 11.71 -2.70
CA PHE A 185 -9.54 12.24 -1.98
C PHE A 185 -9.03 13.55 -2.57
N THR A 186 -8.99 13.64 -3.90
CA THR A 186 -8.60 14.87 -4.62
C THR A 186 -9.54 16.05 -4.29
N ARG A 187 -10.86 15.82 -4.18
CA ARG A 187 -11.83 16.87 -3.80
C ARG A 187 -11.61 17.40 -2.38
N TRP A 188 -11.06 16.59 -1.49
CA TRP A 188 -10.74 16.96 -0.10
C TRP A 188 -9.31 17.47 0.07
N HIS A 189 -8.52 17.58 -1.00
CA HIS A 189 -7.12 18.01 -0.96
C HIS A 189 -6.25 17.16 -0.01
N ALA A 190 -6.49 15.84 0.02
CA ALA A 190 -5.70 14.88 0.78
C ALA A 190 -4.34 14.60 0.08
N ASP A 191 -3.58 15.65 -0.24
CA ASP A 191 -2.35 15.60 -1.03
C ASP A 191 -1.17 14.95 -0.26
N ASN A 192 -1.33 14.72 1.04
CA ASN A 192 -0.39 14.01 1.90
C ASN A 192 -0.51 12.47 1.80
N VAL A 193 -1.54 11.96 1.13
CA VAL A 193 -1.78 10.53 0.92
C VAL A 193 -1.10 10.08 -0.37
N GLN A 194 -0.29 9.03 -0.28
CA GLN A 194 0.36 8.40 -1.41
C GLN A 194 -0.25 7.04 -1.70
N TRP A 195 -0.64 6.83 -2.96
CA TRP A 195 -1.42 5.67 -3.39
C TRP A 195 -0.53 4.49 -3.79
N VAL A 196 -0.73 3.35 -3.13
CA VAL A 196 -0.01 2.09 -3.37
C VAL A 196 -0.89 1.12 -4.13
N TRP A 197 -0.65 0.96 -5.44
CA TRP A 197 -1.35 -0.02 -6.27
C TRP A 197 -0.63 -1.36 -6.24
N ASN A 198 -1.31 -2.42 -5.79
CA ASN A 198 -0.68 -3.69 -5.44
C ASN A 198 -1.46 -4.89 -5.99
N PRO A 199 -1.08 -5.42 -7.17
CA PRO A 199 -1.64 -6.67 -7.69
C PRO A 199 -1.12 -7.90 -6.93
N ASN A 200 -1.84 -9.02 -7.08
CA ASN A 200 -1.45 -10.30 -6.50
C ASN A 200 -0.34 -10.98 -7.29
N ASP A 201 0.41 -11.86 -6.60
CA ASP A 201 1.31 -12.82 -7.21
C ASP A 201 0.54 -13.90 -8.03
N LEU A 202 1.19 -14.49 -9.02
CA LEU A 202 0.65 -15.55 -9.89
C LEU A 202 1.56 -16.80 -9.86
N GLY A 203 2.36 -16.97 -8.79
CA GLY A 203 3.30 -18.06 -8.60
C GLY A 203 4.40 -18.11 -9.67
N ASP A 204 4.58 -19.29 -10.27
CA ASP A 204 5.60 -19.56 -11.30
C ASP A 204 5.28 -19.02 -12.70
N ALA A 205 4.25 -18.17 -12.85
CA ALA A 205 3.91 -17.59 -14.14
C ALA A 205 5.08 -16.77 -14.73
N PRO A 206 5.24 -16.74 -16.07
CA PRO A 206 6.24 -15.88 -16.69
C PRO A 206 5.82 -14.41 -16.63
N ALA A 207 6.79 -13.49 -16.69
CA ALA A 207 6.56 -12.04 -16.65
C ALA A 207 5.56 -11.54 -17.70
N SER A 208 5.43 -12.21 -18.85
CA SER A 208 4.42 -11.87 -19.87
C SER A 208 2.98 -12.05 -19.37
N THR A 209 2.72 -13.13 -18.64
CA THR A 209 1.40 -13.39 -18.03
C THR A 209 1.09 -12.34 -16.98
N TYR A 210 2.05 -12.06 -16.09
CA TYR A 210 1.94 -10.97 -15.12
C TYR A 210 1.66 -9.63 -15.82
N ALA A 211 2.43 -9.28 -16.86
CA ALA A 211 2.31 -7.99 -17.53
C ALA A 211 0.95 -7.80 -18.22
N GLU A 212 0.35 -8.88 -18.76
CA GLU A 212 -1.01 -8.84 -19.30
C GLU A 212 -2.04 -8.55 -18.20
N VAL A 213 -2.00 -9.31 -17.10
CA VAL A 213 -2.91 -9.14 -15.97
C VAL A 213 -2.75 -7.75 -15.35
N TYR A 214 -1.52 -7.36 -15.01
CA TYR A 214 -1.21 -6.07 -14.39
C TYR A 214 -1.69 -4.90 -15.23
N ARG A 215 -1.49 -4.94 -16.55
CA ARG A 215 -1.98 -3.88 -17.45
C ARG A 215 -3.50 -3.76 -17.46
N SER A 216 -4.23 -4.86 -17.31
CA SER A 216 -5.70 -4.85 -17.34
C SER A 216 -6.33 -4.13 -16.14
N VAL A 217 -5.68 -4.18 -14.98
CA VAL A 217 -6.16 -3.61 -13.71
C VAL A 217 -5.41 -2.36 -13.27
N TYR A 218 -4.44 -1.88 -14.05
CA TYR A 218 -3.65 -0.70 -13.71
C TYR A 218 -4.44 0.59 -13.95
N PRO A 219 -4.67 1.42 -12.91
CA PRO A 219 -5.49 2.61 -13.07
C PRO A 219 -4.74 3.76 -13.75
N GLY A 220 -3.41 3.75 -13.79
CA GLY A 220 -2.58 4.76 -14.47
C GLY A 220 -1.69 5.56 -13.51
N ASP A 221 -0.57 6.06 -14.04
CA ASP A 221 0.44 6.81 -13.26
C ASP A 221 -0.09 8.10 -12.62
N ASP A 222 -1.19 8.67 -13.12
CA ASP A 222 -1.73 9.93 -12.60
C ASP A 222 -2.51 9.78 -11.29
N VAL A 223 -2.79 8.54 -10.88
CA VAL A 223 -3.52 8.19 -9.65
C VAL A 223 -2.81 7.10 -8.83
N VAL A 224 -1.53 6.85 -9.12
CA VAL A 224 -0.67 5.87 -8.45
C VAL A 224 0.68 6.50 -8.15
N ASP A 225 1.09 6.45 -6.89
CA ASP A 225 2.39 6.95 -6.44
C ASP A 225 3.42 5.83 -6.29
N TRP A 226 2.95 4.64 -5.93
CA TRP A 226 3.77 3.46 -5.63
C TRP A 226 3.21 2.21 -6.29
N LEU A 227 4.12 1.38 -6.81
CA LEU A 227 3.82 0.03 -7.28
C LEU A 227 4.10 -0.95 -6.15
N GLY A 228 3.13 -1.78 -5.81
CA GLY A 228 3.20 -2.78 -4.75
C GLY A 228 3.41 -4.20 -5.30
N LEU A 229 4.20 -5.02 -4.62
CA LEU A 229 4.31 -6.47 -4.87
C LEU A 229 4.46 -7.21 -3.54
N ASP A 230 3.62 -8.21 -3.31
CA ASP A 230 3.71 -9.07 -2.13
C ASP A 230 4.64 -10.27 -2.41
N VAL A 231 5.46 -10.65 -1.43
CA VAL A 231 6.53 -11.65 -1.60
C VAL A 231 6.52 -12.65 -0.45
N PHE A 232 6.05 -13.86 -0.71
CA PHE A 232 6.04 -14.95 0.26
C PHE A 232 6.83 -16.16 -0.24
N ASN A 233 7.87 -16.56 0.52
CA ASN A 233 8.45 -17.89 0.38
C ASN A 233 7.57 -18.89 1.14
N THR A 234 6.68 -19.57 0.41
CA THR A 234 5.69 -20.50 0.96
C THR A 234 6.26 -21.86 1.33
N GLY A 235 7.47 -22.20 0.84
CA GLY A 235 8.08 -23.50 1.04
C GLY A 235 7.24 -24.65 0.47
N PRO A 236 7.53 -25.90 0.86
CA PRO A 236 6.88 -27.08 0.29
C PRO A 236 5.45 -27.34 0.81
N GLU A 237 5.02 -26.65 1.86
CA GLU A 237 3.80 -26.98 2.60
C GLU A 237 2.58 -26.12 2.22
N LEU A 238 2.78 -25.03 1.48
CA LEU A 238 1.72 -24.12 1.05
C LEU A 238 1.84 -23.84 -0.44
N ASN A 239 0.74 -24.05 -1.17
CA ASN A 239 0.68 -23.90 -2.62
C ASN A 239 -0.13 -22.66 -3.02
N TRP A 240 0.60 -21.59 -3.33
CA TRP A 240 0.09 -20.40 -4.01
C TRP A 240 0.66 -20.26 -5.43
N GLY A 241 0.86 -21.39 -6.11
CA GLY A 241 1.45 -21.45 -7.45
C GLY A 241 2.96 -21.72 -7.47
N ARG A 242 3.61 -21.88 -6.30
CA ARG A 242 5.02 -22.31 -6.14
C ARG A 242 5.22 -23.09 -4.82
N PRO A 243 4.80 -24.36 -4.71
CA PRO A 243 4.93 -25.14 -3.47
C PRO A 243 6.36 -25.70 -3.28
N ALA A 244 7.34 -24.82 -3.22
CA ALA A 244 8.75 -25.15 -3.02
C ALA A 244 9.48 -24.00 -2.31
N TRP A 245 10.59 -24.32 -1.65
CA TRP A 245 11.51 -23.30 -1.16
C TRP A 245 12.09 -22.51 -2.32
N ALA A 246 12.03 -21.18 -2.27
CA ALA A 246 12.61 -20.30 -3.27
C ALA A 246 13.31 -19.11 -2.63
N SER A 247 14.34 -18.59 -3.30
CA SER A 247 15.00 -17.35 -2.86
C SER A 247 14.06 -16.16 -3.03
N PHE A 248 14.35 -15.06 -2.32
CA PHE A 248 13.60 -13.82 -2.47
C PHE A 248 13.63 -13.33 -3.93
N SER A 249 14.80 -13.41 -4.57
CA SER A 249 14.99 -13.00 -5.96
C SER A 249 14.19 -13.85 -6.94
N ASP A 250 14.13 -15.17 -6.72
CA ASP A 250 13.39 -16.08 -7.62
C ASP A 250 11.89 -15.80 -7.59
N ILE A 251 11.34 -15.47 -6.41
CA ILE A 251 9.93 -15.12 -6.25
C ILE A 251 9.66 -13.77 -6.91
N LEU A 252 10.50 -12.76 -6.66
CA LEU A 252 10.25 -11.38 -7.09
C LEU A 252 10.56 -11.13 -8.59
N ALA A 253 11.42 -11.93 -9.23
CA ALA A 253 11.96 -11.64 -10.56
C ALA A 253 10.89 -11.43 -11.65
N GLN A 254 9.93 -12.36 -11.78
CA GLN A 254 8.90 -12.30 -12.80
C GLN A 254 7.89 -11.15 -12.56
N PRO A 255 7.27 -11.01 -11.36
CA PRO A 255 6.36 -9.90 -11.10
C PRO A 255 7.06 -8.54 -11.15
N TYR A 256 8.31 -8.43 -10.71
CA TYR A 256 9.08 -7.18 -10.80
C TYR A 256 9.38 -6.77 -12.24
N ALA A 257 9.75 -7.72 -13.11
CA ALA A 257 9.95 -7.43 -14.53
C ALA A 257 8.64 -6.95 -15.19
N ALA A 258 7.51 -7.58 -14.85
CA ALA A 258 6.20 -7.20 -15.35
C ALA A 258 5.77 -5.81 -14.87
N ILE A 259 5.85 -5.52 -13.57
CA ILE A 259 5.47 -4.22 -13.02
C ILE A 259 6.40 -3.10 -13.50
N SER A 260 7.68 -3.41 -13.73
CA SER A 260 8.63 -2.45 -14.28
C SER A 260 8.36 -2.11 -15.74
N SER A 261 7.69 -2.99 -16.49
CA SER A 261 7.27 -2.71 -17.88
C SER A 261 6.04 -1.80 -17.98
N LEU A 262 5.35 -1.59 -16.85
CA LEU A 262 4.08 -0.87 -16.78
C LEU A 262 4.24 0.62 -16.48
N SER A 263 5.19 0.95 -15.60
CA SER A 263 5.43 2.30 -15.06
C SER A 263 6.84 2.38 -14.49
N ASP A 264 7.38 3.59 -14.27
CA ASP A 264 8.68 3.88 -13.64
C ASP A 264 8.61 4.27 -12.14
N ARG A 265 7.40 4.28 -11.56
CA ARG A 265 7.16 4.62 -10.14
C ARG A 265 7.98 3.76 -9.16
N PRO A 266 8.32 4.25 -7.96
CA PRO A 266 9.04 3.44 -6.98
C PRO A 266 8.21 2.21 -6.55
N VAL A 267 8.90 1.14 -6.17
CA VAL A 267 8.29 -0.13 -5.75
C VAL A 267 8.36 -0.26 -4.22
N ILE A 268 7.25 -0.66 -3.62
CA ILE A 268 7.14 -1.10 -2.23
C ILE A 268 6.77 -2.59 -2.21
N LEU A 269 7.32 -3.33 -1.26
CA LEU A 269 6.90 -4.70 -0.96
C LEU A 269 6.12 -4.67 0.36
N PRO A 270 4.78 -4.49 0.33
CA PRO A 270 4.01 -4.22 1.53
C PRO A 270 3.72 -5.46 2.36
N GLU A 271 3.88 -6.66 1.79
CA GLU A 271 3.89 -7.91 2.54
C GLU A 271 5.07 -8.78 2.12
N VAL A 272 6.00 -9.03 3.05
CA VAL A 272 7.11 -9.96 2.84
C VAL A 272 7.18 -10.99 3.97
N GLY A 273 7.27 -12.27 3.60
CA GLY A 273 7.35 -13.36 4.57
C GLY A 273 8.08 -14.60 4.02
N SER A 274 8.57 -15.43 4.93
CA SER A 274 9.11 -16.75 4.60
C SER A 274 8.69 -17.74 5.66
N THR A 275 8.36 -18.96 5.23
CA THR A 275 8.18 -20.10 6.14
C THR A 275 9.53 -20.53 6.75
N GLU A 276 9.46 -21.39 7.77
CA GLU A 276 10.59 -22.11 8.36
C GLU A 276 10.87 -23.45 7.66
N THR A 277 9.98 -23.92 6.79
CA THR A 277 10.06 -25.26 6.18
C THR A 277 10.65 -25.24 4.78
N GLY A 278 11.54 -26.19 4.47
CA GLY A 278 12.21 -26.29 3.16
C GLY A 278 13.56 -25.59 3.04
N GLY A 279 13.99 -24.84 4.07
CA GLY A 279 15.27 -24.13 4.10
C GLY A 279 15.51 -23.39 5.41
N SER A 280 16.28 -22.30 5.38
CA SER A 280 16.54 -21.46 6.57
C SER A 280 15.93 -20.08 6.42
N LYS A 281 14.87 -19.80 7.18
CA LYS A 281 14.22 -18.48 7.22
C LYS A 281 15.18 -17.37 7.63
N ALA A 282 16.04 -17.65 8.61
CA ALA A 282 17.06 -16.71 9.09
C ALA A 282 18.02 -16.27 7.98
N THR A 283 18.50 -17.23 7.17
CA THR A 283 19.35 -16.93 6.01
C THR A 283 18.56 -16.20 4.93
N TRP A 284 17.36 -16.66 4.60
CA TRP A 284 16.49 -16.06 3.58
C TRP A 284 16.19 -14.59 3.87
N LEU A 285 15.78 -14.27 5.10
CA LEU A 285 15.51 -12.91 5.53
C LEU A 285 16.76 -12.04 5.44
N SER A 286 17.90 -12.55 5.90
CA SER A 286 19.16 -11.79 5.87
C SER A 286 19.61 -11.53 4.44
N SER A 287 19.55 -12.53 3.55
CA SER A 287 19.98 -12.39 2.15
C SER A 287 19.04 -11.50 1.35
N ALA A 288 17.73 -11.61 1.57
CA ALA A 288 16.72 -10.74 0.98
C ALA A 288 17.08 -9.26 1.20
N LEU A 289 17.26 -8.88 2.48
CA LEU A 289 17.43 -7.48 2.87
C LEU A 289 18.85 -6.93 2.67
N THR A 290 19.88 -7.78 2.64
CA THR A 290 21.28 -7.29 2.60
C THR A 290 21.98 -7.46 1.25
N SER A 291 21.53 -8.38 0.40
CA SER A 291 22.19 -8.68 -0.88
C SER A 291 21.24 -8.76 -2.08
N GLU A 292 20.09 -9.42 -1.95
CA GLU A 292 19.23 -9.74 -3.09
C GLU A 292 18.44 -8.52 -3.60
N LEU A 293 18.00 -7.64 -2.70
CA LEU A 293 17.34 -6.39 -3.06
C LEU A 293 18.13 -5.49 -4.03
N ALA A 294 19.46 -5.61 -4.07
CA ALA A 294 20.29 -4.84 -4.99
C ALA A 294 19.97 -5.12 -6.47
N SER A 295 19.41 -6.29 -6.78
CA SER A 295 18.93 -6.68 -8.12
C SER A 295 17.63 -5.97 -8.52
N PHE A 296 16.95 -5.31 -7.57
CA PHE A 296 15.64 -4.69 -7.74
C PHE A 296 15.73 -3.19 -7.42
N PRO A 297 16.44 -2.39 -8.25
CA PRO A 297 16.86 -1.04 -7.91
C PRO A 297 15.72 -0.02 -7.80
N ARG A 298 14.47 -0.37 -8.09
CA ARG A 298 13.29 0.48 -7.84
C ARG A 298 12.59 0.17 -6.54
N VAL A 299 12.92 -0.93 -5.86
CA VAL A 299 12.42 -1.19 -4.52
C VAL A 299 12.99 -0.13 -3.57
N ARG A 300 12.10 0.55 -2.86
CA ARG A 300 12.42 1.58 -1.87
C ARG A 300 11.83 1.29 -0.50
N ALA A 301 10.93 0.32 -0.40
CA ALA A 301 10.36 -0.09 0.88
C ALA A 301 10.07 -1.60 0.91
N VAL A 302 10.31 -2.23 2.06
CA VAL A 302 10.01 -3.63 2.34
C VAL A 302 9.36 -3.72 3.71
N VAL A 303 8.19 -4.32 3.81
CA VAL A 303 7.40 -4.43 5.03
C VAL A 303 7.25 -5.90 5.39
N TRP A 304 7.80 -6.30 6.53
CA TRP A 304 7.72 -7.69 6.97
C TRP A 304 6.33 -8.01 7.54
N PHE A 305 5.71 -9.11 7.10
CA PHE A 305 4.44 -9.61 7.58
C PHE A 305 4.66 -10.46 8.86
N ASP A 306 4.75 -9.82 10.03
CA ASP A 306 5.10 -10.44 11.31
C ASP A 306 3.89 -11.08 12.02
N VAL A 307 3.32 -12.12 11.38
CA VAL A 307 2.14 -12.83 11.89
C VAL A 307 2.28 -14.34 11.78
N GLN A 308 1.81 -15.07 12.80
CA GLN A 308 1.59 -16.51 12.71
C GLN A 308 0.24 -16.76 12.02
N LYS A 309 0.25 -17.22 10.75
CA LYS A 309 -0.99 -17.41 9.96
C LYS A 309 -0.94 -18.74 9.19
N GLU A 310 -1.07 -18.74 7.87
CA GLU A 310 -1.02 -19.95 7.02
C GLU A 310 0.29 -20.71 7.21
N GLN A 311 1.36 -19.97 7.48
CA GLN A 311 2.67 -20.44 7.89
C GLN A 311 3.19 -19.51 9.02
N PRO A 312 4.25 -19.89 9.74
CA PRO A 312 4.88 -19.04 10.74
C PRO A 312 5.67 -17.89 10.09
N TRP A 313 4.98 -16.87 9.57
CA TRP A 313 5.61 -15.69 8.95
C TRP A 313 6.29 -14.78 9.98
N ASN A 314 5.81 -14.80 11.22
CA ASN A 314 6.33 -14.03 12.34
C ASN A 314 7.84 -14.22 12.59
N LEU A 315 8.53 -13.13 12.88
CA LEU A 315 9.99 -13.05 13.08
C LEU A 315 10.47 -13.89 14.26
N ASP A 316 9.65 -14.02 15.30
CA ASP A 316 9.90 -14.86 16.47
C ASP A 316 9.47 -16.33 16.31
N SER A 317 9.21 -16.79 15.08
CA SER A 317 8.97 -18.20 14.76
C SER A 317 10.11 -19.13 15.18
N SER A 318 11.35 -18.60 15.23
CA SER A 318 12.51 -19.29 15.78
C SER A 318 13.53 -18.30 16.35
N PRO A 319 14.40 -18.72 17.30
CA PRO A 319 15.49 -17.87 17.78
C PRO A 319 16.44 -17.42 16.66
N ALA A 320 16.65 -18.26 15.65
CA ALA A 320 17.50 -17.94 14.51
C ALA A 320 16.90 -16.83 13.64
N SER A 321 15.59 -16.91 13.32
CA SER A 321 14.86 -15.88 12.58
C SER A 321 14.89 -14.54 13.31
N MET A 322 14.58 -14.54 14.61
CA MET A 322 14.59 -13.31 15.42
C MET A 322 15.99 -12.66 15.45
N GLN A 323 17.04 -13.44 15.73
CA GLN A 323 18.39 -12.90 15.75
C GLN A 323 18.84 -12.39 14.37
N ALA A 324 18.42 -13.02 13.29
CA ALA A 324 18.70 -12.56 11.93
C ALA A 324 18.05 -11.20 11.65
N TRP A 325 16.79 -11.02 12.05
CA TRP A 325 16.10 -9.74 11.95
C TRP A 325 16.81 -8.63 12.72
N LEU A 326 17.07 -8.83 14.01
CA LEU A 326 17.69 -7.80 14.86
C LEU A 326 19.05 -7.35 14.31
N ARG A 327 19.89 -8.31 13.89
CA ARG A 327 21.19 -7.99 13.26
C ARG A 327 21.02 -7.23 11.94
N THR A 328 20.10 -7.68 11.09
CA THR A 328 19.88 -7.07 9.78
C THR A 328 19.36 -5.64 9.91
N LEU A 329 18.37 -5.41 10.78
CA LEU A 329 17.82 -4.08 11.03
C LEU A 329 18.90 -3.13 11.58
N SER A 330 19.70 -3.60 12.55
CA SER A 330 20.82 -2.84 13.11
C SER A 330 21.87 -2.48 12.04
N GLN A 331 22.24 -3.43 11.17
CA GLN A 331 23.19 -3.20 10.07
C GLN A 331 22.66 -2.18 9.06
N LEU A 332 21.38 -2.25 8.70
CA LEU A 332 20.75 -1.28 7.80
C LEU A 332 20.72 0.11 8.43
N GLY A 333 20.39 0.23 9.72
CA GLY A 333 20.44 1.49 10.44
C GLY A 333 21.85 2.11 10.48
N ALA A 334 22.87 1.30 10.73
CA ALA A 334 24.26 1.76 10.71
C ALA A 334 24.70 2.27 9.31
N ARG A 335 24.28 1.60 8.24
CA ARG A 335 24.53 2.05 6.86
C ARG A 335 23.79 3.35 6.53
N GLN A 336 22.56 3.52 7.04
CA GLN A 336 21.79 4.76 6.89
C GLN A 336 22.47 5.93 7.60
N ALA A 337 22.94 5.72 8.83
CA ALA A 337 23.67 6.75 9.58
C ALA A 337 24.98 7.15 8.89
N ALA A 338 25.77 6.18 8.41
CA ALA A 338 27.02 6.43 7.71
C ALA A 338 26.83 7.25 6.41
N ALA A 339 25.76 6.97 5.66
CA ALA A 339 25.45 7.71 4.43
C ALA A 339 25.00 9.17 4.66
N ARG A 340 24.60 9.52 5.90
CA ARG A 340 24.17 10.88 6.27
C ARG A 340 25.29 11.70 6.92
N ALA A 341 26.43 11.10 7.25
CA ALA A 341 27.56 11.82 7.81
C ALA A 341 28.16 12.76 6.73
N PRO A 342 28.40 14.05 7.03
CA PRO A 342 29.11 14.93 6.10
C PRO A 342 30.51 14.36 5.83
N GLU A 343 30.93 14.34 4.56
CA GLU A 343 32.33 14.07 4.23
C GLU A 343 33.18 15.16 4.90
N ASP A 344 34.03 14.76 5.86
CA ASP A 344 34.96 15.69 6.53
C ASP A 344 35.87 16.33 5.46
N PRO A 345 36.03 17.66 5.46
CA PRO A 345 36.75 18.40 4.42
C PRO A 345 38.27 18.16 4.37
#